data_AF-A0A8J2KLM2-F1
#
_entry.id   AF-A0A8J2KLM2-F1
#
_cell.length_a   1.000
_cell.length_b   1.000
_cell.length_c   1.000
_cell.angle_alpha   90.00
_cell.angle_beta   90.00
_cell.angle_gamma   90.00
#
_symmetry.space_group_name_H-M   'P 1'
#
loop_
_entity.id
_entity.type
_entity.pdbx_description
1 polymer ?
#
loop_
_entity_poly.entity_id
_entity_poly.type
_entity_poly.pdbx_seq_one_letter_code
_entity_poly.pdbx_strand_id
1 'polypeptide(L)'
;MTVLLFVYVWTLLNVSVFAASWDSFILAHTINPETDKEVVSGNKVAWQTWLVKRDKEFRKTCPSCRPLLGKPVNSIVVTTTTDMQDSFASNNTLVQYGGQYYWSENLHPIYVFKTNKNTTNIYNCGNLYVLAKLDTQNKPLHFHGMNDKKQTTGNINFNYIKCKQVS
;
A
#
# COMPACT_ATOMS: atom_id res chain seq x y z
N MET A 1 18.38 51.64 -33.40
CA MET A 1 18.90 50.79 -32.30
C MET A 1 17.86 49.72 -32.02
N THR A 2 18.16 48.47 -32.34
CA THR A 2 17.24 47.33 -32.22
C THR A 2 17.53 46.61 -30.90
N VAL A 3 16.58 46.58 -29.97
CA VAL A 3 16.69 45.80 -28.74
C VAL A 3 16.01 44.46 -28.99
N LEU A 4 16.83 43.40 -29.12
CA LEU A 4 16.37 42.02 -29.15
C LEU A 4 15.96 41.60 -27.74
N LEU A 5 14.66 41.50 -27.49
CA LEU A 5 14.11 40.88 -26.28
C LEU A 5 14.18 39.35 -26.45
N PHE A 6 15.14 38.71 -25.79
CA PHE A 6 15.13 37.26 -25.63
C PHE A 6 14.08 36.89 -24.57
N VAL A 7 12.89 36.49 -25.02
CA VAL A 7 11.92 35.82 -24.16
C VAL A 7 12.44 34.40 -23.90
N TYR A 8 13.12 34.22 -22.77
CA TYR A 8 13.36 32.89 -22.22
C TYR A 8 12.01 32.34 -21.74
N VAL A 9 11.33 31.58 -22.62
CA VAL A 9 10.23 30.72 -22.21
C VAL A 9 10.83 29.63 -21.34
N TRP A 10 10.74 29.82 -20.02
CA TRP A 10 10.87 28.72 -19.07
C TRP A 10 9.71 27.77 -19.34
N THR A 11 9.96 26.72 -20.12
CA THR A 11 9.15 25.52 -20.02
C THR A 11 9.33 25.00 -18.59
N LEU A 12 8.36 25.32 -17.74
CA LEU A 12 8.10 24.59 -16.52
C LEU A 12 7.90 23.13 -16.94
N LEU A 13 8.99 22.36 -16.91
CA LEU A 13 8.91 20.93 -16.75
C LEU A 13 8.11 20.75 -15.47
N ASN A 14 6.81 20.49 -15.63
CA ASN A 14 6.00 19.83 -14.64
C ASN A 14 6.74 18.54 -14.33
N VAL A 15 7.65 18.59 -13.36
CA VAL A 15 8.09 17.40 -12.64
C VAL A 15 6.85 17.03 -11.85
N SER A 16 5.92 16.34 -12.54
CA SER A 16 4.77 15.72 -11.93
C SER A 16 5.34 14.82 -10.87
N VAL A 17 5.26 15.28 -9.61
CA VAL A 17 5.45 14.45 -8.43
C VAL A 17 4.31 13.44 -8.53
N PHE A 18 4.56 12.32 -9.22
CA PHE A 18 3.54 11.30 -9.45
C PHE A 18 3.07 10.83 -8.07
N ALA A 19 1.85 11.23 -7.72
CA ALA A 19 1.19 10.89 -6.48
C ALA A 19 0.81 9.41 -6.51
N ALA A 20 0.75 8.77 -5.33
CA ALA A 20 0.30 7.40 -5.22
C ALA A 20 -1.09 7.24 -5.88
N SER A 21 -1.20 6.28 -6.78
CA SER A 21 -2.42 5.91 -7.50
C SER A 21 -3.00 4.60 -6.97
N TRP A 22 -4.26 4.33 -7.32
CA TRP A 22 -4.89 3.02 -7.08
C TRP A 22 -4.03 1.85 -7.57
N ASP A 23 -3.51 1.91 -8.79
CA ASP A 23 -2.67 0.84 -9.34
C ASP A 23 -1.39 0.67 -8.53
N SER A 24 -0.75 1.77 -8.12
CA SER A 24 0.43 1.71 -7.26
C SER A 24 0.10 1.14 -5.88
N PHE A 25 -1.09 1.42 -5.34
CA PHE A 25 -1.58 0.86 -4.08
C PHE A 25 -1.77 -0.66 -4.21
N ILE A 26 -2.48 -1.13 -5.24
CA ILE A 26 -2.68 -2.56 -5.53
C ILE A 26 -1.34 -3.29 -5.70
N LEU A 27 -0.40 -2.67 -6.42
CA LEU A 27 0.95 -3.23 -6.56
C LEU A 27 1.69 -3.33 -5.22
N ALA A 28 1.59 -2.31 -4.38
CA ALA A 28 2.34 -2.22 -3.12
C ALA A 28 1.72 -2.99 -1.95
N HIS A 29 0.40 -3.16 -1.94
CA HIS A 29 -0.37 -3.48 -0.74
C HIS A 29 -1.37 -4.62 -0.91
N THR A 30 -1.51 -5.22 -2.08
CA THR A 30 -2.43 -6.37 -2.26
C THR A 30 -1.78 -7.55 -2.96
N ILE A 31 -2.24 -8.75 -2.61
CA ILE A 31 -1.93 -10.00 -3.30
C ILE A 31 -3.24 -10.76 -3.53
N ASN A 32 -3.46 -11.24 -4.75
CA ASN A 32 -4.70 -11.94 -5.09
C ASN A 32 -4.56 -13.43 -4.70
N PRO A 33 -5.35 -13.93 -3.73
CA PRO A 33 -5.24 -15.30 -3.27
C PRO A 33 -5.60 -16.34 -4.35
N GLU A 34 -6.27 -15.95 -5.43
CA GLU A 34 -6.65 -16.86 -6.51
C GLU A 34 -5.50 -17.11 -7.49
N THR A 35 -4.72 -16.06 -7.78
CA THR A 35 -3.60 -16.12 -8.74
C THR A 35 -2.26 -16.38 -8.07
N ASP A 36 -2.12 -16.07 -6.77
CA ASP A 36 -0.88 -16.18 -6.03
C ASP A 36 -0.99 -17.21 -4.86
N LYS A 37 -1.78 -18.27 -5.06
CA LYS A 37 -2.04 -19.33 -4.05
C LYS A 37 -0.75 -19.87 -3.42
N GLU A 38 0.25 -20.17 -4.24
CA GLU A 38 1.54 -20.73 -3.81
C GLU A 38 2.34 -19.75 -2.93
N VAL A 39 2.13 -18.45 -3.07
CA VAL A 39 2.77 -17.43 -2.25
C VAL A 39 2.06 -17.34 -0.91
N VAL A 40 0.73 -17.20 -0.94
CA VAL A 40 -0.09 -17.03 0.27
C VAL A 40 0.01 -18.23 1.22
N SER A 41 0.02 -19.44 0.66
CA SER A 41 0.20 -20.70 1.39
C SER A 41 1.67 -21.13 1.54
N GLY A 42 2.59 -20.38 0.93
CA GLY A 42 3.99 -20.75 0.81
C GLY A 42 4.85 -20.38 2.01
N ASN A 43 6.11 -20.80 1.90
CA ASN A 43 7.16 -20.49 2.86
C ASN A 43 7.83 -19.13 2.56
N LYS A 44 8.82 -18.77 3.37
CA LYS A 44 9.59 -17.54 3.22
C LYS A 44 10.19 -17.35 1.82
N VAL A 45 10.64 -18.42 1.16
CA VAL A 45 11.27 -18.34 -0.17
C VAL A 45 10.26 -17.95 -1.25
N ALA A 46 9.06 -18.52 -1.22
CA ALA A 46 7.97 -18.16 -2.13
C ALA A 46 7.62 -16.67 -2.01
N TRP A 47 7.45 -16.19 -0.78
CA TRP A 47 7.22 -14.77 -0.50
C TRP A 47 8.34 -13.86 -0.98
N GLN A 48 9.60 -14.22 -0.74
CA GLN A 48 10.75 -13.43 -1.20
C GLN A 48 10.82 -13.34 -2.73
N THR A 49 10.59 -14.47 -3.41
CA THR A 49 10.58 -14.53 -4.88
C THR A 49 9.48 -13.64 -5.45
N TRP A 50 8.27 -13.74 -4.89
CA TRP A 50 7.15 -12.89 -5.27
C TRP A 50 7.45 -11.41 -5.03
N LEU A 51 7.99 -11.05 -3.87
CA LEU A 51 8.32 -9.65 -3.53
C LEU A 51 9.35 -9.04 -4.47
N VAL A 52 10.39 -9.78 -4.86
CA VAL A 52 11.40 -9.29 -5.81
C VAL A 52 10.78 -9.04 -7.19
N LYS A 53 9.89 -9.92 -7.65
CA LYS A 53 9.14 -9.70 -8.89
C LYS A 53 8.22 -8.48 -8.78
N ARG A 54 7.47 -8.40 -7.68
CA ARG A 54 6.51 -7.32 -7.41
C ARG A 54 7.18 -5.95 -7.29
N ASP A 55 8.34 -5.87 -6.64
CA ASP A 55 9.12 -4.63 -6.51
C ASP A 55 9.55 -4.09 -7.89
N LYS A 56 9.94 -4.97 -8.82
CA LYS A 56 10.29 -4.58 -10.19
C LYS A 56 9.08 -4.01 -10.95
N GLU A 57 7.91 -4.61 -10.78
CA GLU A 57 6.66 -4.12 -11.37
C GLU A 57 6.26 -2.77 -10.76
N PHE A 58 6.29 -2.67 -9.43
CA PHE A 58 5.95 -1.45 -8.69
C PHE A 58 6.80 -0.25 -9.10
N ARG A 59 8.11 -0.44 -9.28
CA ARG A 59 9.02 0.64 -9.73
C ARG A 59 8.70 1.18 -11.12
N LYS A 60 8.10 0.36 -12.00
CA LYS A 60 7.64 0.82 -13.32
C LYS A 60 6.38 1.67 -13.20
N THR A 61 5.47 1.28 -12.32
CA THR A 61 4.18 1.98 -12.12
C THR A 61 4.30 3.24 -11.26
N CYS A 62 5.20 3.25 -10.28
CA CYS A 62 5.51 4.44 -9.48
C CYS A 62 7.02 4.67 -9.37
N PRO A 63 7.66 5.27 -10.41
CA PRO A 63 9.10 5.53 -10.41
C PRO A 63 9.56 6.51 -9.33
N SER A 64 8.67 7.41 -8.88
CA SER A 64 8.91 8.36 -7.79
C SER A 64 8.74 7.75 -6.40
N CYS A 65 8.11 6.58 -6.28
CA CYS A 65 7.87 5.92 -5.01
C CYS A 65 9.14 5.24 -4.48
N ARG A 66 9.29 5.19 -3.16
CA ARG A 66 10.29 4.32 -2.52
C ARG A 66 9.99 2.85 -2.88
N PRO A 67 10.98 2.08 -3.38
CA PRO A 67 10.81 0.67 -3.66
C PRO A 67 10.26 -0.12 -2.46
N LEU A 68 9.46 -1.15 -2.70
CA LEU A 68 8.87 -2.01 -1.65
C LEU A 68 9.96 -2.64 -0.79
N LEU A 69 11.00 -3.19 -1.42
CA LEU A 69 12.16 -3.76 -0.71
C LEU A 69 13.10 -2.68 -0.14
N GLY A 70 12.87 -1.41 -0.48
CA GLY A 70 13.54 -0.28 0.14
C GLY A 70 12.86 0.17 1.43
N LYS A 71 11.59 -0.17 1.68
CA LYS A 71 10.82 0.27 2.85
C LYS A 71 11.18 -0.57 4.09
N PRO A 72 11.37 0.03 5.28
CA PRO A 72 11.66 -0.73 6.51
C PRO A 72 10.51 -1.66 6.89
N VAL A 73 9.27 -1.21 6.67
CA VAL A 73 8.05 -1.97 6.90
C VAL A 73 7.11 -1.77 5.71
N ASN A 74 6.51 -2.85 5.23
CA ASN A 74 5.42 -2.81 4.25
C ASN A 74 4.38 -3.89 4.59
N SER A 75 3.12 -3.64 4.26
CA SER A 75 2.02 -4.58 4.51
C SER A 75 1.37 -5.00 3.20
N ILE A 76 0.95 -6.27 3.13
CA ILE A 76 0.18 -6.86 2.04
C ILE A 76 -1.10 -7.43 2.57
N VAL A 77 -2.19 -7.02 1.95
CA VAL A 77 -3.54 -7.48 2.18
C VAL A 77 -3.84 -8.60 1.19
N VAL A 78 -4.25 -9.76 1.69
CA VAL A 78 -4.65 -10.91 0.85
C VAL A 78 -6.10 -10.71 0.44
N THR A 79 -6.32 -10.31 -0.80
CA THR A 79 -7.64 -9.93 -1.32
C THR A 79 -7.62 -9.79 -2.83
N THR A 80 -8.77 -9.94 -3.49
CA THR A 80 -8.89 -9.53 -4.89
C THR A 80 -8.95 -8.00 -5.00
N THR A 81 -8.66 -7.45 -6.19
CA THR A 81 -8.79 -6.01 -6.47
C THR A 81 -10.23 -5.53 -6.26
N THR A 82 -11.20 -6.33 -6.69
CA THR A 82 -12.63 -6.05 -6.53
C THR A 82 -13.01 -5.98 -5.06
N ASP A 83 -12.67 -7.02 -4.27
CA ASP A 83 -13.00 -7.05 -2.84
C ASP A 83 -12.33 -5.91 -2.05
N MET A 84 -11.12 -5.51 -2.44
CA MET A 84 -10.44 -4.37 -1.84
C MET A 84 -11.19 -3.06 -2.14
N GLN A 85 -11.61 -2.84 -3.39
CA GLN A 85 -12.38 -1.66 -3.75
C GLN A 85 -13.74 -1.66 -3.03
N ASP A 86 -14.44 -2.79 -3.03
CA ASP A 86 -15.76 -2.94 -2.39
C ASP A 86 -15.69 -2.70 -0.88
N SER A 87 -14.58 -3.08 -0.24
CA SER A 87 -14.34 -2.82 1.18
C SER A 87 -14.21 -1.34 1.55
N PHE A 88 -14.11 -0.44 0.56
CA PHE A 88 -14.15 1.01 0.73
C PHE A 88 -15.28 1.69 -0.05
N ALA A 89 -16.12 0.95 -0.80
CA ALA A 89 -17.12 1.53 -1.69
C ALA A 89 -18.40 2.04 -0.98
N SER A 90 -18.44 2.11 0.36
CA SER A 90 -19.66 2.45 1.09
C SER A 90 -20.14 3.88 0.82
N ASN A 91 -21.45 4.06 0.62
CA ASN A 91 -22.12 5.34 0.44
C ASN A 91 -22.28 6.11 1.78
N ASN A 92 -21.18 6.53 2.40
CA ASN A 92 -21.08 7.37 3.62
C ASN A 92 -21.04 6.66 4.99
N THR A 93 -20.69 5.37 5.10
CA THR A 93 -20.60 4.65 6.40
C THR A 93 -19.17 4.33 6.85
N LEU A 94 -18.15 4.72 6.07
CA LEU A 94 -16.77 4.43 6.45
C LEU A 94 -16.39 5.15 7.74
N VAL A 95 -15.84 4.38 8.67
CA VAL A 95 -15.31 4.93 9.92
C VAL A 95 -14.06 5.72 9.60
N GLN A 96 -14.12 7.03 9.78
CA GLN A 96 -13.01 7.95 9.56
C GLN A 96 -12.04 7.93 10.76
N TYR A 97 -10.75 8.06 10.48
CA TYR A 97 -9.69 8.26 11.46
C TYR A 97 -8.86 9.50 11.11
N GLY A 98 -8.71 10.41 12.08
CA GLY A 98 -7.85 11.58 11.94
C GLY A 98 -8.21 12.51 10.76
N GLY A 99 -9.48 12.53 10.35
CA GLY A 99 -10.02 13.45 9.33
C GLY A 99 -9.62 13.18 7.87
N GLN A 100 -8.75 12.21 7.60
CA GLN A 100 -8.21 11.99 6.24
C GLN A 100 -8.02 10.51 5.86
N TYR A 101 -8.21 9.60 6.81
CA TYR A 101 -8.09 8.16 6.60
C TYR A 101 -9.41 7.47 6.93
N TYR A 102 -9.63 6.32 6.33
CA TYR A 102 -10.85 5.54 6.49
C TYR A 102 -10.50 4.06 6.71
N TRP A 103 -11.27 3.40 7.57
CA TRP A 103 -11.16 1.96 7.78
C TRP A 103 -11.93 1.20 6.72
N SER A 104 -11.39 0.07 6.27
CA SER A 104 -12.11 -0.91 5.46
C SER A 104 -13.35 -1.41 6.21
N GLU A 105 -14.38 -1.77 5.47
CA GLU A 105 -15.58 -2.36 6.05
C GLU A 105 -15.30 -3.75 6.64
N ASN A 106 -14.50 -4.54 5.93
CA ASN A 106 -14.19 -5.93 6.23
C ASN A 106 -12.79 -6.11 6.84
N LEU A 107 -12.63 -7.21 7.56
CA LEU A 107 -11.32 -7.71 7.97
C LEU A 107 -10.69 -8.47 6.80
N HIS A 108 -9.38 -8.28 6.59
CA HIS A 108 -8.62 -8.98 5.58
C HIS A 108 -7.41 -9.70 6.19
N PRO A 109 -6.98 -10.85 5.67
CA PRO A 109 -5.70 -11.43 6.07
C PRO A 109 -4.55 -10.49 5.68
N ILE A 110 -3.68 -10.16 6.62
CA ILE A 110 -2.54 -9.27 6.37
C ILE A 110 -1.21 -9.94 6.68
N TYR A 111 -0.26 -9.73 5.76
CA TYR A 111 1.14 -10.05 5.94
C TYR A 111 1.96 -8.76 6.06
N VAL A 112 2.93 -8.75 6.97
CA VAL A 112 3.87 -7.64 7.16
C VAL A 112 5.26 -8.12 6.79
N PHE A 113 5.99 -7.28 6.06
CA PHE A 113 7.40 -7.47 5.80
C PHE A 113 8.22 -6.42 6.53
N LYS A 114 9.29 -6.90 7.16
CA LYS A 114 10.32 -6.04 7.74
C LYS A 114 11.61 -6.25 6.96
N THR A 115 12.07 -5.20 6.30
CA THR A 115 13.30 -5.25 5.49
C THR A 115 14.41 -4.49 6.20
N ASN A 116 15.48 -5.20 6.54
CA ASN A 116 16.66 -4.66 7.20
C ASN A 116 17.88 -4.91 6.32
N LYS A 117 18.46 -3.87 5.70
CA LYS A 117 19.65 -3.87 4.82
C LYS A 117 19.68 -5.00 3.76
N ASN A 118 19.85 -6.25 4.17
CA ASN A 118 19.97 -7.44 3.32
C ASN A 118 18.95 -8.55 3.63
N THR A 119 18.05 -8.37 4.60
CA THR A 119 17.14 -9.43 5.05
C THR A 119 15.70 -8.93 5.08
N THR A 120 14.80 -9.70 4.47
CA THR A 120 13.35 -9.49 4.57
C THR A 120 12.74 -10.61 5.40
N ASN A 121 12.13 -10.24 6.52
CA ASN A 121 11.34 -11.13 7.37
C ASN A 121 9.86 -10.92 7.07
N ILE A 122 9.10 -12.02 6.94
CA ILE A 122 7.67 -12.01 6.64
C ILE A 122 6.90 -12.50 7.86
N TYR A 123 5.82 -11.82 8.20
CA TYR A 123 4.96 -12.13 9.34
C TYR A 123 3.50 -12.19 8.89
N ASN A 124 2.79 -13.25 9.25
CA ASN A 124 1.33 -13.35 9.11
C ASN A 124 0.67 -12.75 10.36
N CYS A 125 -0.15 -11.72 10.18
CA CYS A 125 -0.79 -10.97 11.27
C CYS A 125 -2.28 -11.30 11.43
N GLY A 126 -2.81 -12.28 10.69
CA GLY A 126 -4.22 -12.66 10.74
C GLY A 126 -5.14 -11.64 10.07
N ASN A 127 -6.43 -11.71 10.41
CA ASN A 127 -7.48 -10.89 9.81
C ASN A 127 -7.63 -9.54 10.54
N LEU A 128 -7.47 -8.43 9.81
CA LEU A 128 -7.42 -7.07 10.35
C LEU A 128 -8.14 -6.06 9.44
N TYR A 129 -8.59 -4.95 10.01
CA TYR A 129 -9.06 -3.81 9.24
C TYR A 129 -7.87 -3.06 8.64
N VAL A 130 -8.06 -2.55 7.43
CA VAL A 130 -7.10 -1.74 6.71
C VAL A 130 -7.47 -0.28 6.88
N LEU A 131 -6.52 0.57 7.23
CA LEU A 131 -6.69 2.01 7.28
C LEU A 131 -6.00 2.63 6.08
N ALA A 132 -6.76 3.32 5.24
CA ALA A 132 -6.25 3.89 4.00
C ALA A 132 -6.70 5.35 3.81
N LYS A 133 -5.90 6.11 3.06
CA LYS A 133 -6.36 7.35 2.44
C LYS A 133 -7.02 6.98 1.12
N LEU A 134 -8.18 7.58 0.85
CA LEU A 134 -8.95 7.32 -0.37
C LEU A 134 -8.84 8.48 -1.36
N ASP A 135 -9.09 8.20 -2.63
CA ASP A 135 -9.36 9.21 -3.66
C ASP A 135 -10.84 9.64 -3.65
N THR A 136 -11.22 10.49 -4.62
CA THR A 136 -12.60 10.97 -4.78
C THR A 136 -13.58 9.90 -5.26
N GLN A 137 -13.10 8.72 -5.65
CA GLN A 137 -13.89 7.55 -6.06
C GLN A 137 -13.86 6.44 -5.00
N ASN A 138 -13.47 6.76 -3.76
CA ASN A 138 -13.29 5.81 -2.66
C ASN A 138 -12.27 4.69 -2.92
N LYS A 139 -11.31 4.91 -3.82
CA LYS A 139 -10.21 3.95 -4.04
C LYS A 139 -9.04 4.25 -3.11
N PRO A 140 -8.52 3.26 -2.39
CA PRO A 140 -7.29 3.40 -1.61
C PRO A 140 -6.09 3.91 -2.43
N LEU A 141 -5.48 5.01 -1.99
CA LEU A 141 -4.25 5.56 -2.55
C LEU A 141 -3.04 5.32 -1.66
N HIS A 142 -3.25 5.20 -0.35
CA HIS A 142 -2.16 5.05 0.62
C HIS A 142 -2.60 4.17 1.78
N PHE A 143 -1.81 3.14 2.07
CA PHE A 143 -1.97 2.32 3.26
C PHE A 143 -1.38 3.06 4.46
N HIS A 144 -2.23 3.53 5.36
CA HIS A 144 -1.81 4.21 6.58
C HIS A 144 -1.49 3.20 7.70
N GLY A 145 -2.26 2.11 7.80
CA GLY A 145 -2.04 1.11 8.82
C GLY A 145 -3.11 0.02 8.87
N MET A 146 -3.12 -0.73 9.97
CA MET A 146 -4.04 -1.84 10.19
C MET A 146 -4.29 -2.06 11.68
N ASN A 147 -5.46 -2.59 12.03
CA ASN A 147 -5.80 -2.92 13.42
C ASN A 147 -6.96 -3.93 13.50
N ASP A 148 -7.14 -4.57 14.65
CA ASP A 148 -8.27 -5.49 14.91
C ASP A 148 -9.59 -4.74 15.19
N LYS A 149 -9.52 -3.43 15.46
CA LYS A 149 -10.65 -2.55 15.76
C LYS A 149 -10.56 -1.23 14.99
N LYS A 150 -11.71 -0.75 14.52
CA LYS A 150 -11.84 0.59 13.92
C LYS A 150 -11.82 1.64 15.02
N GLN A 151 -10.84 2.53 15.00
CA GLN A 151 -10.73 3.65 15.93
C GLN A 151 -10.95 4.96 15.18
N THR A 152 -11.63 5.94 15.78
CA THR A 152 -11.86 7.25 15.15
C THR A 152 -10.80 8.28 15.51
N THR A 153 -10.14 8.12 16.66
CA THR A 153 -9.10 9.02 17.19
C THR A 153 -8.07 8.25 18.04
N GLY A 154 -7.01 8.91 18.46
CA GLY A 154 -5.97 8.37 19.36
C GLY A 154 -4.80 7.73 18.63
N ASN A 155 -3.85 7.15 19.37
CA ASN A 155 -2.70 6.46 18.79
C ASN A 155 -3.08 5.03 18.41
N ILE A 156 -3.10 4.72 17.11
CA ILE A 156 -3.20 3.32 16.68
C ILE A 156 -1.86 2.65 16.93
N ASN A 157 -1.89 1.61 17.74
CA ASN A 157 -0.69 0.85 18.03
C ASN A 157 -0.44 -0.22 16.96
N PHE A 158 0.16 0.20 15.86
CA PHE A 158 0.51 -0.68 14.75
C PHE A 158 1.54 -1.76 15.11
N ASN A 159 2.13 -1.72 16.32
CA ASN A 159 3.17 -2.65 16.77
C ASN A 159 2.64 -3.87 17.55
N TYR A 160 1.35 -3.93 17.90
CA TYR A 160 0.83 -4.90 18.88
C TYR A 160 0.02 -6.07 18.32
N ILE A 161 -0.02 -6.19 17.00
CA ILE A 161 -0.74 -7.31 16.39
C ILE A 161 0.13 -8.56 16.51
N LYS A 162 -0.43 -9.63 17.08
CA LYS A 162 0.27 -10.92 17.28
C LYS A 162 0.55 -11.58 15.93
N CYS A 163 1.62 -11.15 15.27
CA CYS A 163 2.03 -11.75 14.01
C CYS A 163 2.93 -12.97 14.26
N LYS A 164 2.74 -14.03 13.46
CA LYS A 164 3.60 -15.21 13.43
C LYS A 164 4.57 -15.07 12.26
N GLN A 165 5.86 -15.27 12.51
CA GLN A 165 6.85 -15.26 11.45
C GLN A 165 6.62 -16.45 10.50
N VAL A 166 6.61 -16.19 9.19
CA VAL A 166 6.56 -17.23 8.17
C VAL A 166 7.93 -17.92 8.13
N SER A 167 7.92 -19.25 8.19
CA SER A 167 9.13 -20.09 8.16
C SER A 167 9.77 -20.14 6.77
#